data_AF-A0A923CE69-F1
#
_entry.id   AF-A0A923CE69-F1
#
_cell.length_a   1.000
_cell.length_b   1.000
_cell.length_c   1.000
_cell.angle_alpha   90.00
_cell.angle_beta   90.00
_cell.angle_gamma   90.00
#
_symmetry.space_group_name_H-M   'P 1'
#
loop_
_entity.id
_entity.type
_entity.pdbx_description
1 polymer ?
#
loop_
_entity_poly.entity_id
_entity_poly.type
_entity_poly.pdbx_seq_one_letter_code
_entity_poly.pdbx_strand_id
1 'polypeptide(L)' 'MITRFWAETATALVTLAFGLIVVWGALEFGIGWDTSGPQPGAFPFYTGALVALASVGTLVV' A
#
# COMPACT_ATOMS: atom_id res chain seq x y z
N MET A 1 -1.05 -29.96 0.72
CA MET A 1 -1.36 -29.18 -0.51
C MET A 1 -1.78 -27.78 -0.08
N ILE A 2 -1.26 -26.73 -0.72
CA ILE A 2 -1.73 -25.36 -0.49
C ILE A 2 -3.02 -25.16 -1.28
N THR A 3 -4.09 -24.75 -0.61
CA THR A 3 -5.35 -24.43 -1.28
C THR A 3 -5.29 -23.02 -1.88
N ARG A 4 -6.11 -22.75 -2.90
CA ARG A 4 -6.29 -21.40 -3.46
C ARG A 4 -6.50 -20.32 -2.38
N PHE A 5 -7.39 -20.58 -1.42
CA PHE A 5 -7.69 -19.67 -0.31
C PHE A 5 -6.44 -19.26 0.50
N TRP A 6 -5.66 -20.25 0.94
CA TRP A 6 -4.39 -20.00 1.65
C TRP A 6 -3.39 -19.19 0.82
N ALA A 7 -3.31 -19.45 -0.49
CA ALA A 7 -2.42 -18.69 -1.38
C ALA A 7 -2.86 -17.23 -1.52
N GLU A 8 -4.14 -16.99 -1.79
CA GLU A 8 -4.72 -15.63 -1.92
C GLU A 8 -4.55 -14.83 -0.61
N THR A 9 -4.83 -15.47 0.53
CA THR A 9 -4.68 -14.86 1.86
C THR A 9 -3.22 -14.48 2.14
N ALA A 10 -2.28 -15.39 1.89
CA ALA A 10 -0.87 -15.13 2.14
C ALA A 10 -0.34 -13.99 1.26
N THR A 11 -0.66 -13.98 -0.03
CA THR A 11 -0.27 -12.91 -0.94
C THR A 11 -0.86 -11.58 -0.51
N ALA A 12 -2.15 -11.53 -0.18
CA ALA A 12 -2.82 -10.31 0.25
C ALA A 12 -2.20 -9.74 1.54
N LEU A 13 -1.85 -10.59 2.52
CA LEU A 13 -1.18 -10.13 3.75
C LEU A 13 0.21 -9.54 3.46
N VAL A 14 0.98 -10.16 2.57
CA VAL A 14 2.31 -9.66 2.19
C VAL A 14 2.22 -8.33 1.45
N THR A 15 1.31 -8.22 0.48
CA THR A 15 1.13 -6.96 -0.28
C THR A 15 0.52 -5.86 0.58
N LEU A 16 -0.35 -6.20 1.53
CA LEU A 16 -0.88 -5.26 2.52
C LEU A 16 0.26 -4.67 3.36
N ALA A 17 1.12 -5.54 3.93
CA ALA A 17 2.26 -5.10 4.72
C ALA A 17 3.21 -4.23 3.90
N PHE A 18 3.50 -4.62 2.66
CA PHE A 18 4.31 -3.83 1.73
C PHE A 18 3.73 -2.43 1.48
N GLY A 19 2.44 -2.34 1.14
CA GLY A 19 1.77 -1.06 0.92
C GLY A 19 1.80 -0.15 2.15
N LEU A 20 1.57 -0.71 3.35
CA LEU A 20 1.64 0.03 4.61
C LEU A 20 3.05 0.54 4.94
N ILE A 21 4.10 -0.26 4.66
CA ILE A 21 5.49 0.17 4.82
C ILE A 21 5.82 1.33 3.88
N VAL A 22 5.37 1.26 2.62
CA VAL A 22 5.56 2.35 1.66
C VAL A 22 4.86 3.63 2.12
N VAL A 23 3.60 3.53 2.60
CA VAL A 23 2.88 4.67 3.19
C VAL A 23 3.65 5.26 4.36
N TRP A 24 4.14 4.42 5.27
CA TRP A 24 4.86 4.86 6.45
C TRP A 24 6.15 5.62 6.09
N GLY A 25 6.96 5.07 5.19
CA GLY A 25 8.18 5.74 4.73
C GLY A 25 7.90 7.04 3.96
N ALA A 26 6.79 7.12 3.22
CA ALA A 26 6.41 8.33 2.49
C ALA A 26 6.11 9.54 3.40
N LEU A 27 5.68 9.29 4.64
CA LEU A 27 5.37 10.36 5.61
C LEU A 27 6.60 11.18 5.98
N GLU A 28 7.80 10.62 5.89
CA GLU A 28 9.06 11.33 6.19
C GLU A 28 9.39 12.43 5.17
N PHE A 29 8.84 12.34 3.95
CA PHE A 29 9.18 13.23 2.83
C PHE A 29 8.08 14.23 2.46
N GLY A 30 7.02 14.31 3.26
CA GLY A 30 5.85 15.17 3.00
C GLY A 30 4.95 14.61 1.89
N ILE A 31 3.65 14.58 2.15
CA ILE A 31 2.64 13.97 1.26
C ILE A 31 1.69 15.01 0.64
N GLY A 32 1.95 16.29 0.88
CA GLY A 32 1.12 17.39 0.46
C GLY A 32 1.46 17.91 -0.95
N TRP A 33 0.87 19.06 -1.25
CA TRP A 33 1.11 19.80 -2.48
C TRP A 33 1.46 21.24 -2.12
N ASP A 34 2.57 21.74 -2.66
CA ASP A 34 3.02 23.11 -2.42
C ASP A 34 3.14 23.89 -3.74
N THR A 35 3.69 25.11 -3.66
CA THR A 35 3.83 26.01 -4.81
C THR A 35 4.71 25.45 -5.93
N SER A 36 5.57 24.49 -5.63
CA SER A 36 6.48 23.83 -6.57
C SER A 36 5.90 22.52 -7.11
N GLY A 37 4.76 22.06 -6.60
CA GLY A 37 4.11 20.82 -7.03
C GLY A 37 3.89 19.80 -5.90
N PRO A 38 3.73 18.51 -6.24
CA PRO A 38 3.58 17.46 -5.24
C PRO A 38 4.89 17.25 -4.49
N GLN A 39 4.80 17.11 -3.18
CA GLN A 39 5.95 16.76 -2.35
C GLN A 39 6.45 15.34 -2.67
N PRO A 40 7.74 15.03 -2.42
CA PRO A 40 8.32 13.74 -2.81
C PRO A 40 7.60 12.52 -2.21
N GLY A 41 7.01 12.65 -1.02
CA GLY A 41 6.23 11.58 -0.39
C GLY A 41 4.85 11.37 -0.99
N ALA A 42 4.30 12.31 -1.77
CA ALA A 42 2.92 12.23 -2.27
C ALA A 42 2.69 10.99 -3.17
N PHE A 43 3.57 10.76 -4.15
CA PHE A 43 3.46 9.60 -5.04
C PHE A 43 3.54 8.24 -4.30
N PRO A 44 4.59 7.96 -3.50
CA PRO A 44 4.67 6.70 -2.76
C PRO A 44 3.53 6.55 -1.74
N PHE A 45 3.05 7.63 -1.12
CA PHE A 45 1.91 7.57 -0.21
C PHE A 45 0.65 7.04 -0.89
N TYR A 46 0.23 7.64 -2.01
CA TYR A 46 -0.99 7.22 -2.69
C TYR A 46 -0.88 5.82 -3.31
N THR A 47 0.27 5.49 -3.90
CA THR A 47 0.48 4.16 -4.50
C THR A 47 0.55 3.07 -3.43
N GLY A 48 1.24 3.32 -2.31
CA GLY A 48 1.25 2.41 -1.16
C GLY A 48 -0.15 2.21 -0.56
N ALA A 49 -0.93 3.28 -0.44
CA ALA A 49 -2.31 3.23 0.03
C ALA A 49 -3.21 2.41 -0.91
N LEU A 50 -3.07 2.57 -2.23
CA LEU A 50 -3.81 1.78 -3.22
C LEU A 50 -3.48 0.28 -3.12
N VAL A 51 -2.20 -0.07 -2.96
CA VAL A 51 -1.77 -1.47 -2.77
C VAL A 51 -2.35 -2.04 -1.47
N ALA A 52 -2.31 -1.27 -0.38
CA ALA A 52 -2.89 -1.69 0.90
C ALA A 52 -4.41 -1.91 0.78
N LEU A 53 -5.14 -0.96 0.19
CA LEU A 53 -6.59 -1.06 -0.01
C LEU A 53 -7.00 -2.23 -0.91
N ALA A 54 -6.29 -2.44 -2.03
CA ALA A 54 -6.53 -3.58 -2.91
C ALA A 54 -6.30 -4.91 -2.18
N SER A 55 -5.27 -4.98 -1.32
CA SER A 55 -4.99 -6.17 -0.52
C SER A 55 -6.09 -6.45 0.51
N VAL A 56 -6.63 -5.41 1.15
CA VAL A 56 -7.83 -5.55 2.00
C VAL A 56 -9.00 -6.06 1.18
N GLY A 57 -9.21 -5.54 -0.04
CA GLY A 57 -10.21 -6.03 -0.98
C GLY A 57 -10.13 -7.53 -1.22
N THR A 58 -8.92 -8.07 -1.44
CA THR A 58 -8.70 -9.51 -1.59
C THR A 58 -9.00 -10.32 -0.33
N LEU A 59 -8.85 -9.74 0.86
CA LEU A 59 -9.12 -10.44 2.13
C LEU A 59 -10.60 -10.49 2.49
N VAL A 60 -11.43 -9.62 1.92
CA VAL A 60 -12.86 -9.48 2.27
C VAL A 60 -13.82 -10.05 1.23
N VAL A 61 -13.32 -10.44 0.06
CA VAL A 61 -14.10 -11.01 -1.07
C VAL A 61 -13.71 -12.47 -1.27
#